data_AF-A0A816E6K0-F1
#
_entry.id   AF-A0A816E6K0-F1
#
_cell.length_a   1.000
_cell.length_b   1.000
_cell.length_c   1.000
_cell.angle_alpha   90.00
_cell.angle_beta   90.00
_cell.angle_gamma   90.00
#
_symmetry.space_group_name_H-M   'P 1'
#
loop_
_entity.id
_entity.type
_entity.pdbx_description
1 polymer ?
#
loop_
_entity_poly.entity_id
_entity_poly.type
_entity_poly.pdbx_seq_one_letter_code
_entity_poly.pdbx_strand_id
1 'polypeptide(L)'
;IGLWELCLYKYRHYKDDLQIPYTGCFWFWTNEMYRFRDWIIPPWFKWVQAFATLAFIFTIATISSLAVAVFSAFRWQWRYQLIWCIMSFVIVACELVALCIYGVYSQDRLWMPRPEFNYLSYSYWIEAGALVLALTACLLFGAEIQFLREPFETYIDEKHYHDQFPYSPSNGSHLQLTQSRNRFSQYEV
;
A
#
# COMPACT_ATOMS: atom_id res chain seq x y z
N ILE A 1 -3.93 2.58 23.02
CA ILE A 1 -2.64 3.04 22.43
C ILE A 1 -2.86 3.24 20.93
N GLY A 2 -2.35 4.32 20.36
CA GLY A 2 -2.32 4.55 18.90
C GLY A 2 -0.94 4.22 18.32
N LEU A 3 -0.79 4.38 17.00
CA LEU A 3 0.48 4.12 16.32
C LEU A 3 1.57 5.13 16.68
N TRP A 4 1.20 6.38 16.97
CA TRP A 4 2.13 7.48 17.28
C TRP A 4 1.90 8.14 18.64
N GLU A 5 0.71 7.93 19.21
CA GLU A 5 0.22 8.63 20.38
C GLU A 5 -0.29 7.64 21.41
N LEU A 6 -0.07 7.97 22.67
CA LEU A 6 -0.58 7.25 23.81
C LEU A 6 -1.40 8.18 24.69
N CYS A 7 -2.68 7.88 24.85
CA CYS A 7 -3.54 8.52 25.82
C CYS A 7 -3.52 7.76 27.15
N LEU A 8 -3.19 8.47 28.23
CA LEU A 8 -3.12 7.96 29.59
C LEU A 8 -4.14 8.69 30.47
N TYR A 9 -4.70 7.97 31.44
CA TYR A 9 -5.60 8.53 32.45
C TYR A 9 -5.10 8.17 33.84
N LYS A 10 -4.58 9.15 34.58
CA LYS A 10 -4.04 9.00 35.94
C LYS A 10 -3.03 7.85 36.08
N TYR A 11 -2.27 7.57 35.02
CA TYR A 11 -1.29 6.50 35.02
C TYR A 11 -0.04 6.93 35.81
N ARG A 12 0.46 6.06 36.68
CA ARG A 12 1.74 6.26 37.38
C ARG A 12 2.69 5.14 37.01
N HIS A 13 3.82 5.51 36.44
CA HIS A 13 4.83 4.53 36.05
C HIS A 13 5.73 4.18 37.24
N TYR A 14 5.98 2.90 37.46
CA TYR A 14 6.77 2.43 38.61
C TYR A 14 8.24 2.86 38.56
N LYS A 15 8.79 3.12 37.36
CA LYS A 15 10.16 3.62 37.19
C LYS A 15 10.30 5.14 37.20
N ASP A 16 9.21 5.88 37.41
CA ASP A 16 9.29 7.33 37.51
C ASP A 16 9.48 7.78 38.96
N ASP A 17 10.65 8.33 39.29
CA ASP A 17 10.99 8.76 40.65
C ASP A 17 10.03 9.84 41.18
N LEU A 18 9.45 10.65 40.29
CA LEU A 18 8.56 11.76 40.66
C LEU A 18 7.12 11.29 40.91
N GLN A 19 6.76 10.07 40.49
CA GLN A 19 5.42 9.47 40.65
C GLN A 19 4.27 10.39 40.20
N ILE A 20 4.54 11.24 39.20
CA ILE A 20 3.57 12.21 38.70
C ILE A 20 2.50 11.45 37.89
N PRO A 21 1.20 11.70 38.12
CA PRO A 21 0.16 11.04 37.33
C PRO A 21 0.12 11.60 35.90
N TYR A 22 0.44 10.75 34.92
CA TYR A 22 0.30 11.07 33.49
C TYR A 22 -1.18 11.05 33.10
N THR A 23 -1.69 12.21 32.69
CA THR A 23 -3.07 12.37 32.20
C THR A 23 -3.05 13.22 30.94
N GLY A 24 -3.69 12.72 29.89
CA GLY A 24 -3.68 13.35 28.56
C GLY A 24 -3.09 12.42 27.51
N CYS A 25 -2.94 12.95 26.31
CA CYS A 25 -2.36 12.21 25.19
C CYS A 25 -0.98 12.75 24.85
N PHE A 26 -0.05 11.81 24.68
CA PHE A 26 1.37 12.11 24.50
C PHE A 26 1.85 11.46 23.21
N TRP A 27 2.55 12.25 22.40
CA TRP A 27 3.30 11.70 21.28
C TRP A 27 4.51 10.94 21.82
N PHE A 28 4.84 9.81 21.20
CA PHE A 28 5.86 8.90 21.72
C PHE A 28 7.26 9.49 21.89
N TRP A 29 7.56 10.54 21.13
CA TRP A 29 8.88 11.17 21.12
C TRP A 29 8.91 12.50 21.89
N THR A 30 7.90 12.80 22.70
CA THR A 30 7.98 13.93 23.63
C THR A 30 8.89 13.62 24.82
N ASN A 31 9.42 14.66 25.45
CA ASN A 31 10.37 14.53 26.56
C ASN A 31 9.75 13.84 27.79
N GLU A 32 8.44 14.01 28.00
CA GLU A 32 7.70 13.44 29.12
C GLU A 32 7.65 11.90 29.05
N MET A 33 7.67 11.32 27.84
CA MET A 33 7.64 9.88 27.61
C MET A 33 9.02 9.23 27.66
N TYR A 34 10.11 10.02 27.57
CA TYR A 34 11.48 9.52 27.41
C TYR A 34 11.84 8.39 28.40
N ARG A 35 11.41 8.53 29.66
CA ARG A 35 11.76 7.62 30.76
C ARG A 35 11.17 6.21 30.64
N PHE A 36 10.02 6.06 29.98
CA PHE A 36 9.35 4.75 29.83
C PHE A 36 8.99 4.41 28.38
N ARG A 37 9.42 5.23 27.42
CA ARG A 37 9.23 5.03 25.98
C ARG A 37 9.64 3.65 25.51
N ASP A 38 10.83 3.19 25.91
CA ASP A 38 11.37 1.91 25.43
C ASP A 38 10.58 0.69 25.93
N TRP A 39 9.83 0.84 27.02
CA TRP A 39 8.92 -0.19 27.51
C TRP A 39 7.60 -0.21 26.72
N ILE A 40 7.05 0.97 26.40
CA ILE A 40 5.81 1.09 25.64
C ILE A 40 6.01 0.79 24.16
N ILE A 41 7.17 1.13 23.61
CA ILE A 41 7.52 1.00 22.20
C ILE A 41 8.66 -0.01 22.05
N PRO A 42 8.38 -1.30 22.28
CA PRO A 42 9.36 -2.36 22.10
C PRO A 42 9.81 -2.43 20.63
N PRO A 43 10.93 -3.12 20.33
CA PRO A 43 11.46 -3.21 18.96
C PRO A 43 10.43 -3.67 17.92
N TRP A 44 9.58 -4.64 18.24
CA TRP A 44 8.53 -5.11 17.33
C TRP A 44 7.51 -4.02 16.98
N PHE A 45 7.17 -3.14 17.92
CA PHE A 45 6.22 -2.04 17.68
C PHE A 45 6.84 -0.97 16.77
N LYS A 46 8.15 -0.74 16.89
CA LYS A 46 8.89 0.12 15.94
C LYS A 46 8.87 -0.45 14.53
N TRP A 47 8.93 -1.77 14.36
CA TRP A 47 8.76 -2.39 13.05
C TRP A 47 7.35 -2.20 12.49
N VAL A 48 6.30 -2.35 13.31
CA VAL A 48 4.91 -2.05 12.91
C VAL A 48 4.79 -0.60 12.43
N GLN A 49 5.36 0.35 13.18
CA GLN A 49 5.41 1.76 12.76
C GLN A 49 6.09 1.92 11.40
N ALA A 50 7.26 1.31 11.20
CA ALA A 50 8.00 1.41 9.94
C ALA A 50 7.19 0.86 8.75
N PHE A 51 6.64 -0.35 8.85
CA PHE A 51 5.85 -0.94 7.78
C PHE A 51 4.56 -0.16 7.48
N ALA A 52 3.85 0.30 8.52
CA ALA A 52 2.66 1.14 8.35
C ALA A 52 3.00 2.48 7.68
N THR A 53 4.12 3.14 8.06
CA THR A 53 4.56 4.37 7.36
C THR A 53 4.94 4.12 5.91
N LEU A 54 5.60 2.99 5.64
CA LEU A 54 6.05 2.65 4.30
C LEU A 54 4.85 2.39 3.38
N ALA A 55 3.88 1.61 3.85
CA ALA A 55 2.60 1.41 3.17
C ALA A 55 1.91 2.75 2.89
N PHE A 56 1.80 3.62 3.91
CA PHE A 56 1.17 4.93 3.76
C PHE A 56 1.85 5.81 2.70
N ILE A 57 3.19 5.86 2.67
CA ILE A 57 3.95 6.61 1.67
C ILE A 57 3.69 6.06 0.26
N PHE A 58 3.75 4.74 0.08
CA PHE A 58 3.47 4.13 -1.22
C PHE A 58 2.01 4.32 -1.66
N THR A 59 1.07 4.31 -0.74
CA THR A 59 -0.35 4.60 -1.02
C THR A 59 -0.52 6.03 -1.54
N ILE A 60 0.08 7.03 -0.87
CA ILE A 60 0.07 8.42 -1.35
C ILE A 60 0.73 8.54 -2.72
N ALA A 61 1.88 7.90 -2.92
CA ALA A 61 2.58 7.93 -4.20
C ALA A 61 1.74 7.32 -5.34
N THR A 62 1.09 6.19 -5.06
CA THR A 62 0.22 5.49 -6.01
C THR A 62 -0.99 6.36 -6.36
N ILE A 63 -1.72 6.87 -5.37
CA ILE A 63 -2.88 7.75 -5.60
C ILE A 63 -2.48 9.02 -6.35
N SER A 64 -1.36 9.64 -5.98
CA SER A 64 -0.89 10.86 -6.63
C SER A 64 -0.51 10.61 -8.09
N SER A 65 0.19 9.51 -8.38
CA SER A 65 0.54 9.14 -9.76
C SER A 65 -0.68 8.76 -10.60
N LEU A 66 -1.67 8.09 -10.00
CA LEU A 66 -2.94 7.76 -10.65
C LEU A 66 -3.74 9.03 -10.97
N ALA A 67 -3.81 9.98 -10.02
CA ALA A 67 -4.45 11.27 -10.25
C ALA A 67 -3.79 12.02 -11.42
N VAL A 68 -2.45 12.07 -11.46
CA VAL A 68 -1.72 12.67 -12.59
C VAL A 68 -2.07 11.97 -13.90
N ALA A 69 -2.14 10.63 -13.92
CA ALA A 69 -2.48 9.89 -15.12
C ALA A 69 -3.92 10.11 -15.60
N VAL A 70 -4.87 10.31 -14.67
CA VAL A 70 -6.27 10.61 -14.99
C VAL A 70 -6.44 12.05 -15.51
N PHE A 71 -5.74 13.03 -14.92
CA PHE A 71 -5.88 14.44 -15.29
C PHE A 71 -5.00 14.87 -16.47
N SER A 72 -3.93 14.14 -16.72
CA SER A 72 -3.11 14.34 -17.90
C SER A 72 -3.66 13.48 -19.02
N ALA A 73 -3.52 13.88 -20.29
CA ALA A 73 -3.71 12.96 -21.43
C ALA A 73 -2.60 11.87 -21.49
N PHE A 74 -2.05 11.51 -20.34
CA PHE A 74 -0.97 10.58 -20.16
C PHE A 74 -1.55 9.19 -20.36
N ARG A 75 -1.30 8.66 -21.56
CA ARG A 75 -1.97 7.46 -22.02
C ARG A 75 -1.70 6.26 -21.11
N TRP A 76 -2.73 5.46 -20.91
CA TRP A 76 -2.76 4.19 -20.20
C TRP A 76 -1.81 3.16 -20.86
N GLN A 77 -0.50 3.29 -20.62
CA GLN A 77 0.49 2.34 -21.09
C GLN A 77 0.65 1.20 -20.07
N TRP A 78 0.80 -0.02 -20.56
CA TRP A 78 0.98 -1.23 -19.74
C TRP A 78 2.15 -1.09 -18.74
N ARG A 79 3.18 -0.30 -19.06
CA ARG A 79 4.33 -0.05 -18.18
C ARG A 79 3.93 0.70 -16.90
N TYR A 80 3.04 1.68 -16.99
CA TYR A 80 2.55 2.41 -15.82
C TYR A 80 1.64 1.53 -14.97
N GLN A 81 0.83 0.67 -15.61
CA GLN A 81 0.05 -0.34 -14.89
C GLN A 81 0.93 -1.31 -14.12
N LEU A 82 2.01 -1.78 -14.74
CA LEU A 82 2.97 -2.65 -14.07
C LEU A 82 3.58 -1.97 -12.84
N ILE A 83 3.94 -0.69 -12.94
CA ILE A 83 4.45 0.08 -11.80
C ILE A 83 3.40 0.15 -10.69
N TRP A 84 2.14 0.49 -10.99
CA TRP A 84 1.08 0.55 -9.99
C TRP A 84 0.79 -0.80 -9.35
N CYS A 85 0.78 -1.89 -10.13
CA CYS A 85 0.64 -3.24 -9.59
C CYS A 85 1.78 -3.60 -8.63
N ILE A 86 3.03 -3.26 -8.96
CA ILE A 86 4.18 -3.50 -8.08
C ILE A 86 4.05 -2.67 -6.80
N MET A 87 3.67 -1.39 -6.91
CA MET A 87 3.48 -0.53 -5.73
C MET A 87 2.34 -1.05 -4.84
N SER A 88 1.20 -1.45 -5.42
CA SER A 88 0.09 -2.06 -4.69
C SER A 88 0.50 -3.37 -4.00
N PHE A 89 1.32 -4.20 -4.64
CA PHE A 89 1.86 -5.40 -4.01
C PHE A 89 2.74 -5.07 -2.79
N VAL A 90 3.60 -4.06 -2.90
CA VAL A 90 4.45 -3.60 -1.78
C VAL A 90 3.60 -3.05 -0.63
N ILE A 91 2.54 -2.28 -0.93
CA ILE A 91 1.59 -1.78 0.07
C ILE A 91 0.97 -2.95 0.83
N VAL A 92 0.36 -3.91 0.11
CA VAL A 92 -0.26 -5.11 0.68
C VAL A 92 0.72 -5.88 1.57
N ALA A 93 1.96 -6.09 1.09
CA ALA A 93 2.96 -6.81 1.86
C ALA A 93 3.31 -6.09 3.18
N CYS A 94 3.45 -4.75 3.14
CA CYS A 94 3.76 -3.95 4.32
C CYS A 94 2.59 -3.93 5.32
N GLU A 95 1.36 -3.70 4.86
CA GLU A 95 0.16 -3.71 5.70
C GLU A 95 -0.06 -5.08 6.33
N LEU A 96 0.09 -6.17 5.57
CA LEU A 96 -0.03 -7.53 6.07
C LEU A 96 1.01 -7.83 7.16
N VAL A 97 2.28 -7.47 6.94
CA VAL A 97 3.33 -7.67 7.93
C VAL A 97 3.06 -6.85 9.19
N ALA A 98 2.66 -5.58 9.04
CA ALA A 98 2.31 -4.71 10.17
C ALA A 98 1.14 -5.29 11.00
N LEU A 99 0.06 -5.71 10.33
CA LEU A 99 -1.11 -6.34 10.95
C LEU A 99 -0.76 -7.63 11.66
N CYS A 100 0.03 -8.51 11.03
CA CYS A 100 0.43 -9.77 11.65
C CYS A 100 1.31 -9.57 12.88
N ILE A 101 2.32 -8.70 12.79
CA ILE A 101 3.21 -8.41 13.93
C ILE A 101 2.38 -7.81 15.07
N TYR A 102 1.56 -6.78 14.79
CA TYR A 102 0.75 -6.17 15.84
C TYR A 102 -0.29 -7.13 16.41
N GLY A 103 -0.96 -7.92 15.56
CA GLY A 103 -1.97 -8.89 15.97
C GLY A 103 -1.41 -9.96 16.91
N VAL A 104 -0.21 -10.47 16.64
CA VAL A 104 0.45 -11.48 17.48
C VAL A 104 1.01 -10.85 18.77
N TYR A 105 1.84 -9.81 18.65
CA TYR A 105 2.55 -9.25 19.81
C TYR A 105 1.70 -8.35 20.70
N SER A 106 0.55 -7.87 20.22
CA SER A 106 -0.41 -7.17 21.08
C SER A 106 -0.93 -8.06 22.21
N GLN A 107 -0.95 -9.38 22.03
CA GLN A 107 -1.41 -10.31 23.06
C GLN A 107 -0.33 -10.68 24.08
N ASP A 108 0.89 -10.13 23.94
CA ASP A 108 1.98 -10.40 24.88
C ASP A 108 1.64 -9.84 26.27
N ARG A 109 1.65 -10.74 27.27
CA ARG A 109 1.36 -10.43 28.68
C ARG A 109 2.43 -9.54 29.31
N LEU A 110 3.62 -9.47 28.72
CA LEU A 110 4.76 -8.70 29.24
C LEU A 110 4.79 -7.26 28.74
N TRP A 111 4.05 -6.93 27.67
CA TRP A 111 4.12 -5.61 27.04
C TRP A 111 3.31 -4.55 27.78
N MET A 112 2.05 -4.83 28.11
CA MET A 112 1.15 -3.86 28.74
C MET A 112 0.77 -4.24 30.17
N PRO A 113 0.53 -3.24 31.05
CA PRO A 113 0.05 -3.49 32.39
C PRO A 113 -1.41 -3.92 32.31
N ARG A 114 -1.76 -5.04 32.96
CA ARG A 114 -3.09 -5.67 32.87
C ARG A 114 -3.45 -6.14 31.45
N PRO A 115 -2.74 -7.16 30.94
CA PRO A 115 -2.99 -7.70 29.59
C PRO A 115 -4.42 -8.21 29.39
N GLU A 116 -5.14 -8.54 30.46
CA GLU A 116 -6.55 -8.93 30.42
C GLU A 116 -7.50 -7.86 29.86
N PHE A 117 -7.10 -6.58 29.90
CA PHE A 117 -7.86 -5.48 29.32
C PHE A 117 -7.28 -4.98 27.99
N ASN A 118 -6.30 -5.69 27.42
CA ASN A 118 -5.70 -5.31 26.15
C ASN A 118 -6.49 -5.94 24.99
N TYR A 119 -7.37 -5.16 24.37
CA TYR A 119 -8.16 -5.58 23.22
C TYR A 119 -7.80 -4.79 21.96
N LEU A 120 -7.87 -5.48 20.82
CA LEU A 120 -7.71 -4.86 19.51
C LEU A 120 -8.92 -3.97 19.22
N SER A 121 -8.67 -2.66 19.20
CA SER A 121 -9.71 -1.64 19.01
C SER A 121 -9.91 -1.31 17.52
N TYR A 122 -10.77 -0.32 17.25
CA TYR A 122 -11.23 0.10 15.93
C TYR A 122 -10.11 0.26 14.88
N SER A 123 -9.00 0.91 15.21
CA SER A 123 -7.93 1.17 14.24
C SER A 123 -7.32 -0.10 13.66
N TYR A 124 -7.27 -1.19 14.43
CA TYR A 124 -6.77 -2.48 13.96
C TYR A 124 -7.71 -3.10 12.92
N TRP A 125 -9.02 -3.05 13.17
CA TRP A 125 -10.02 -3.60 12.24
C TRP A 125 -10.18 -2.74 10.99
N ILE A 126 -10.02 -1.41 11.11
CA ILE A 126 -9.97 -0.50 9.96
C ILE A 126 -8.76 -0.83 9.08
N GLU A 127 -7.59 -1.06 9.66
CA GLU A 127 -6.39 -1.48 8.91
C GLU A 127 -6.60 -2.84 8.23
N ALA A 128 -7.22 -3.81 8.91
CA ALA A 128 -7.58 -5.09 8.29
C ALA A 128 -8.54 -4.92 7.10
N GLY A 129 -9.48 -3.99 7.19
CA GLY A 129 -10.34 -3.61 6.07
C GLY A 129 -9.58 -2.92 4.93
N ALA A 130 -8.65 -2.03 5.26
CA ALA A 130 -7.78 -1.36 4.28
C ALA A 130 -6.94 -2.38 3.50
N LEU A 131 -6.37 -3.40 4.17
CA LEU A 131 -5.64 -4.49 3.53
C LEU A 131 -6.50 -5.23 2.49
N VAL A 132 -7.77 -5.51 2.79
CA VAL A 132 -8.68 -6.19 1.85
C VAL A 132 -8.93 -5.31 0.60
N LEU A 133 -9.09 -4.00 0.79
CA LEU A 133 -9.24 -3.05 -0.31
C LEU A 133 -7.95 -2.92 -1.13
N ALA A 134 -6.78 -2.88 -0.48
CA ALA A 134 -5.48 -2.84 -1.12
C ALA A 134 -5.21 -4.12 -1.94
N LEU A 135 -5.56 -5.29 -1.38
CA LEU A 135 -5.52 -6.57 -2.10
C LEU A 135 -6.42 -6.55 -3.34
N THR A 136 -7.63 -6.04 -3.19
CA THR A 136 -8.58 -5.91 -4.31
C THR A 136 -8.00 -5.01 -5.40
N ALA A 137 -7.44 -3.85 -5.04
CA ALA A 137 -6.78 -2.95 -5.99
C ALA A 137 -5.59 -3.61 -6.69
N CYS A 138 -4.75 -4.35 -5.95
CA CYS A 138 -3.62 -5.09 -6.53
C CYS A 138 -4.06 -6.12 -7.56
N LEU A 139 -5.15 -6.86 -7.27
CA LEU A 139 -5.70 -7.85 -8.21
C LEU A 139 -6.28 -7.18 -9.46
N LEU A 140 -6.95 -6.03 -9.32
CA LEU A 140 -7.49 -5.26 -10.44
C LEU A 140 -6.38 -4.74 -11.36
N PHE A 141 -5.31 -4.15 -10.81
CA PHE A 141 -4.15 -3.74 -11.61
C PHE A 141 -3.48 -4.93 -12.30
N GLY A 142 -3.38 -6.06 -11.62
CA GLY A 142 -2.87 -7.30 -12.19
C GLY A 142 -3.70 -7.79 -13.39
N ALA A 143 -5.03 -7.78 -13.25
CA ALA A 143 -5.95 -8.16 -14.32
C ALA A 143 -5.87 -7.20 -15.52
N GLU A 144 -5.76 -5.90 -15.26
CA GLU A 144 -5.63 -4.88 -16.29
C GLU A 144 -4.32 -5.05 -17.10
N ILE A 145 -3.21 -5.39 -16.44
CA ILE A 145 -1.95 -5.70 -17.13
C ILE A 145 -2.13 -6.87 -18.10
N GLN A 146 -2.80 -7.95 -17.68
CA GLN A 146 -3.03 -9.10 -18.58
C GLN A 146 -3.86 -8.67 -19.80
N PHE A 147 -4.88 -7.84 -19.59
CA PHE A 147 -5.72 -7.33 -20.67
C PHE A 147 -4.94 -6.44 -21.66
N LEU A 148 -4.05 -5.58 -21.17
CA LEU A 148 -3.26 -4.66 -22.00
C LEU A 148 -2.02 -5.30 -22.63
N ARG A 149 -1.59 -6.47 -22.14
CA ARG A 149 -0.40 -7.17 -22.63
C ARG A 149 -0.61 -7.81 -24.00
N GLU A 150 -1.72 -8.53 -24.18
CA GLU A 150 -2.04 -9.25 -25.43
C GLU A 150 -2.04 -8.34 -26.68
N PRO A 151 -2.69 -7.15 -26.66
CA PRO A 151 -2.70 -6.26 -27.83
C PRO A 151 -1.32 -5.63 -28.10
N PHE A 152 -0.51 -5.45 -27.05
CA PHE A 152 0.82 -4.86 -27.17
C PHE A 152 1.82 -5.84 -27.79
N GLU A 153 1.79 -7.12 -27.39
CA GLU A 153 2.61 -8.17 -27.99
C GLU A 153 2.27 -8.35 -29.48
N THR A 154 0.98 -8.38 -29.82
CA THR A 154 0.52 -8.44 -31.22
C THR A 154 1.04 -7.26 -32.05
N TYR A 155 1.00 -6.04 -31.50
CA TYR A 155 1.51 -4.85 -32.17
C TYR A 155 3.02 -4.91 -32.43
N ILE A 156 3.80 -5.43 -31.47
CA ILE A 156 5.24 -5.61 -31.64
C ILE A 156 5.54 -6.63 -32.74
N ASP A 157 4.86 -7.77 -32.73
CA ASP A 157 5.07 -8.83 -33.72
C ASP A 157 4.75 -8.35 -35.14
N GLU A 158 3.64 -7.62 -35.30
CA GLU A 158 3.27 -7.03 -36.59
C GLU A 158 4.30 -5.99 -37.06
N LYS A 159 4.81 -5.15 -36.15
CA LYS A 159 5.87 -4.20 -36.48
C LYS A 159 7.16 -4.91 -36.90
N HIS A 160 7.56 -5.96 -36.18
CA HIS A 160 8.75 -6.74 -36.51
C HIS A 160 8.63 -7.42 -37.87
N TYR A 161 7.45 -7.97 -38.18
CA TYR A 161 7.17 -8.55 -39.50
C TYR A 161 7.32 -7.52 -40.63
N HIS A 162 6.78 -6.32 -40.45
CA HIS A 162 6.88 -5.24 -41.44
C HIS A 162 8.32 -4.73 -41.63
N ASP A 163 9.09 -4.62 -40.54
CA ASP A 163 10.50 -4.24 -40.61
C ASP A 163 11.35 -5.30 -41.35
N GLN A 164 10.98 -6.58 -41.23
CA GLN A 164 11.69 -7.69 -41.87
C GLN A 164 11.31 -7.91 -43.35
N PHE A 165 10.06 -7.60 -43.74
CA PHE A 165 9.54 -7.80 -45.10
C PHE A 165 8.83 -6.56 -45.66
N PRO A 166 9.55 -5.50 -46.03
CA PRO A 166 8.98 -4.20 -46.41
C PRO A 166 8.12 -4.20 -47.70
N TYR A 167 8.17 -5.26 -48.50
CA TYR A 167 7.45 -5.37 -49.80
C TYR A 167 6.38 -6.48 -49.84
N SER A 168 6.01 -7.09 -48.72
CA SER A 168 4.95 -8.12 -48.70
C SER A 168 3.57 -7.50 -48.99
N PRO A 169 2.79 -8.00 -49.98
CA PRO A 169 1.48 -7.44 -50.29
C PRO A 169 0.47 -7.74 -49.17
N SER A 170 0.02 -6.67 -48.50
CA SER A 170 -0.86 -6.70 -47.32
C SER A 170 -2.34 -6.78 -47.72
N ASN A 171 -2.81 -7.94 -48.21
CA ASN A 171 -4.23 -8.09 -48.55
C ASN A 171 -5.12 -8.47 -47.34
N GLY A 172 -4.57 -8.65 -46.14
CA GLY A 172 -5.34 -9.01 -44.93
C GLY A 172 -4.98 -8.26 -43.63
N SER A 173 -3.76 -7.76 -43.49
CA SER A 173 -3.28 -7.08 -42.26
C SER A 173 -3.80 -5.65 -42.11
N HIS A 174 -4.02 -4.94 -43.22
CA HIS A 174 -4.55 -3.57 -43.16
C HIS A 174 -5.92 -3.49 -42.48
N LEU A 175 -6.79 -4.50 -42.66
CA LEU A 175 -8.10 -4.56 -41.99
C LEU A 175 -7.96 -4.84 -40.48
N GLN A 176 -7.02 -5.69 -40.08
CA GLN A 176 -6.76 -5.98 -38.67
C GLN A 176 -6.12 -4.79 -37.94
N LEU A 177 -5.25 -4.03 -38.60
CA LEU A 177 -4.70 -2.77 -38.10
C LEU A 177 -5.79 -1.71 -37.92
N THR A 178 -6.74 -1.56 -38.84
CA THR A 178 -7.88 -0.64 -38.62
C THR A 178 -8.78 -1.14 -37.49
N GLN A 179 -8.96 -2.45 -37.34
CA GLN A 179 -9.84 -3.02 -36.32
C GLN A 179 -9.19 -3.02 -34.92
N SER A 180 -7.88 -3.21 -34.81
CA SER A 180 -7.11 -3.06 -33.56
C SER A 180 -6.97 -1.58 -33.20
N ARG A 181 -6.70 -0.70 -34.17
CA ARG A 181 -6.70 0.76 -33.99
C ARG A 181 -8.07 1.29 -33.57
N ASN A 182 -9.17 0.78 -34.15
CA ASN A 182 -10.54 1.13 -33.73
C ASN A 182 -10.88 0.55 -32.35
N ARG A 183 -10.33 -0.62 -31.98
CA ARG A 183 -10.48 -1.14 -30.61
C ARG A 183 -9.74 -0.28 -29.60
N PHE A 184 -8.50 0.13 -29.90
CA PHE A 184 -7.76 1.11 -29.11
C PHE A 184 -8.50 2.46 -29.04
N SER A 185 -9.16 2.87 -30.13
CA SER A 185 -9.97 4.10 -30.20
C SER A 185 -11.30 4.03 -29.43
N GLN A 186 -11.87 2.85 -29.22
CA GLN A 186 -13.02 2.68 -28.32
C GLN A 186 -12.66 2.84 -26.83
N TYR A 187 -11.37 2.80 -26.49
CA TYR A 187 -10.85 3.19 -25.18
C TYR A 187 -10.30 4.65 -25.17
N GLU A 188 -10.50 5.42 -26.26
CA GLU A 188 -10.11 6.84 -26.40
C GLU A 188 -11.24 7.85 -26.04
N VAL A 189 -12.15 7.52 -25.12
CA VAL A 189 -13.11 8.49 -24.56
C VAL A 189 -12.76 8.83 -23.12
#